data_AF-A0A519YAP7-F1
#
_entry.id   AF-A0A519YAP7-F1
#
_cell.length_a   1.000
_cell.length_b   1.000
_cell.length_c   1.000
_cell.angle_alpha   90.00
_cell.angle_beta   90.00
_cell.angle_gamma   90.00
#
_symmetry.space_group_name_H-M   'P 1'
#
loop_
_entity.id
_entity.type
_entity.pdbx_description
1 polymer ?
#
loop_
_entity_poly.entity_id
_entity_poly.type
_entity_poly.pdbx_seq_one_letter_code
_entity_poly.pdbx_strand_id
1 'polypeptide(L)' 'MPSTHKADQIDARLLLALAESPRATTIALADRIGLSRNTVQARMGKLDDSHALRSFERRIDPAILG' A
#
# COMPACT_ATOMS: atom_id res chain seq x y z
N MET A 1 8.27 5.67 -14.27
CA MET A 1 9.31 4.61 -14.29
C MET A 1 8.70 3.33 -13.73
N PRO A 2 9.03 2.13 -14.24
CA PRO A 2 8.59 0.88 -13.62
C PRO A 2 9.27 0.72 -12.24
N SER A 3 8.51 0.24 -11.26
CA SER A 3 8.98 0.03 -9.89
C SER A 3 10.10 -1.02 -9.86
N THR A 4 11.20 -0.73 -9.19
CA THR A 4 12.37 -1.65 -9.09
C THR A 4 12.22 -2.68 -7.96
N HIS A 5 11.21 -2.52 -7.10
CA HIS A 5 10.96 -3.45 -5.99
C HIS A 5 10.12 -4.64 -6.42
N LYS A 6 10.64 -5.84 -6.19
CA LYS A 6 9.89 -7.09 -6.38
C LYS A 6 9.19 -7.43 -5.06
N ALA A 7 7.86 -7.37 -5.06
CA ALA A 7 7.05 -7.69 -3.89
C ALA A 7 7.25 -9.14 -3.43
N ASP A 8 7.47 -9.34 -2.13
CA ASP A 8 7.42 -10.65 -1.49
C ASP A 8 5.97 -11.03 -1.10
N GLN A 9 5.78 -12.21 -0.50
CA GLN A 9 4.44 -12.67 -0.09
C GLN A 9 3.79 -11.77 0.98
N ILE A 10 4.58 -11.13 1.83
CA ILE A 10 4.06 -10.22 2.85
C ILE A 10 3.64 -8.91 2.20
N ASP A 11 4.45 -8.37 1.29
CA ASP A 11 4.10 -7.17 0.53
C ASP A 11 2.81 -7.39 -0.27
N ALA A 12 2.65 -8.57 -0.88
CA ALA A 12 1.40 -8.94 -1.57
C ALA A 12 0.19 -8.94 -0.63
N ARG A 13 0.30 -9.56 0.56
CA ARG A 13 -0.78 -9.54 1.57
C ARG A 13 -1.10 -8.14 2.06
N LEU A 14 -0.09 -7.31 2.27
CA LEU A 14 -0.24 -5.92 2.67
C LEU A 14 -0.95 -5.09 1.60
N LEU A 15 -0.56 -5.25 0.33
CA LEU A 15 -1.19 -4.57 -0.80
C LEU A 15 -2.64 -4.99 -1.01
N LEU A 16 -2.96 -6.29 -0.83
CA LEU A 16 -4.35 -6.77 -0.85
C LEU A 16 -5.18 -6.15 0.28
N ALA A 17 -4.67 -6.16 1.51
CA ALA A 17 -5.33 -5.53 2.65
C ALA A 17 -5.55 -4.02 2.43
N LEU A 18 -4.58 -3.33 1.82
CA LEU A 18 -4.68 -1.92 1.48
C LEU A 18 -5.69 -1.67 0.34
N ALA A 19 -5.78 -2.56 -0.65
CA ALA A 19 -6.76 -2.45 -1.73
C ALA A 19 -8.19 -2.60 -1.19
N GLU A 20 -8.41 -3.52 -0.24
CA GLU A 20 -9.71 -3.71 0.42
C GLU A 20 -10.07 -2.54 1.35
N SER A 21 -9.07 -1.87 1.93
CA SER A 21 -9.28 -0.73 2.82
C SER A 21 -8.25 0.39 2.56
N PRO A 22 -8.45 1.20 1.50
CA PRO A 22 -7.50 2.23 1.05
C PRO A 22 -7.10 3.29 2.07
N ARG A 23 -7.90 3.46 3.11
CA ARG A 23 -7.71 4.44 4.19
C ARG A 23 -7.32 3.78 5.53
N ALA A 24 -7.04 2.48 5.53
CA ALA A 24 -6.64 1.77 6.73
C ALA A 24 -5.35 2.37 7.31
N THR A 25 -5.31 2.50 8.63
CA THR A 25 -4.10 2.93 9.33
C THR A 25 -3.05 1.81 9.30
N THR A 26 -1.79 2.16 9.51
CA THR A 26 -0.70 1.16 9.60
C THR A 26 -0.97 0.12 10.69
N ILE A 27 -1.60 0.52 11.80
CA ILE A 27 -1.97 -0.39 12.88
C ILE A 27 -3.07 -1.34 12.42
N ALA A 28 -4.13 -0.84 11.79
CA ALA A 28 -5.21 -1.68 11.28
C ALA A 28 -4.73 -2.69 10.23
N LEU A 29 -3.79 -2.29 9.37
CA LEU A 29 -3.15 -3.20 8.41
C LEU A 29 -2.31 -4.26 9.12
N ALA A 30 -1.54 -3.86 10.14
CA ALA A 30 -0.70 -4.74 10.95
C ALA A 30 -1.55 -5.80 11.68
N ASP A 31 -2.64 -5.39 12.32
CA ASP A 31 -3.60 -6.28 12.98
C ASP A 31 -4.21 -7.27 11.98
N ARG A 32 -4.62 -6.78 10.79
CA ARG A 32 -5.24 -7.63 9.75
C ARG A 32 -4.30 -8.69 9.19
N ILE A 33 -3.01 -8.39 9.03
CA ILE A 33 -2.04 -9.34 8.45
C ILE A 33 -1.22 -10.10 9.49
N GLY A 34 -1.40 -9.80 10.78
CA GLY A 34 -0.74 -10.47 11.90
C GLY A 34 0.74 -10.09 12.05
N LEU A 35 1.09 -8.83 11.80
CA LEU A 35 2.46 -8.32 11.88
C LEU A 35 2.56 -7.13 12.86
N SER A 36 3.77 -6.75 13.23
CA SER A 36 3.97 -5.55 14.04
C SER A 36 3.76 -4.27 13.19
N ARG A 37 3.32 -3.18 13.84
CA ARG A 37 3.22 -1.85 13.23
C ARG A 37 4.52 -1.43 12.54
N ASN A 38 5.68 -1.68 13.18
CA ASN A 38 6.99 -1.29 12.65
C ASN A 38 7.35 -2.07 11.39
N THR A 39 7.02 -3.36 11.34
CA THR A 39 7.22 -4.20 10.15
C THR A 39 6.38 -3.68 8.99
N VAL A 40 5.09 -3.37 9.22
CA VAL A 40 4.22 -2.82 8.20
C VAL A 40 4.68 -1.44 7.73
N GLN A 41 5.07 -0.56 8.67
CA GLN A 41 5.58 0.77 8.34
C GLN A 41 6.84 0.69 7.45
N ALA A 42 7.81 -0.17 7.79
CA ALA A 42 9.03 -0.34 7.00
C ALA A 42 8.74 -0.87 5.58
N ARG A 43 7.76 -1.77 5.44
CA ARG A 43 7.36 -2.31 4.13
C ARG A 43 6.58 -1.30 3.29
N MET A 44 5.64 -0.57 3.90
CA MET A 44 4.95 0.55 3.25
C MET A 44 5.95 1.59 2.73
N GLY A 45 6.96 1.95 3.54
CA GLY A 45 8.03 2.86 3.13
C GLY A 45 8.78 2.35 1.90
N LYS A 46 9.21 1.08 1.89
CA LYS A 46 9.88 0.48 0.72
C LYS A 46 9.00 0.47 -0.53
N LEU A 47 7.71 0.20 -0.39
CA LEU A 47 6.75 0.22 -1.50
C LEU A 47 6.55 1.64 -2.07
N ASP A 48 6.57 2.65 -1.20
CA ASP A 48 6.49 4.06 -1.59
C ASP A 48 7.79 4.53 -2.26
N ASP A 49 8.94 4.30 -1.62
CA ASP A 49 10.27 4.67 -2.12
C ASP A 49 10.57 4.04 -3.49
N SER A 50 10.12 2.79 -3.70
CA SER A 50 10.28 2.08 -4.97
C SER A 50 9.28 2.50 -6.05
N HIS A 51 8.42 3.47 -5.77
CA HIS A 51 7.35 3.93 -6.66
C HIS A 51 6.39 2.80 -7.04
N ALA A 52 6.22 1.79 -6.17
CA ALA A 52 5.24 0.73 -6.35
C ALA A 52 3.82 1.23 -6.03
N LEU A 53 3.70 2.19 -5.11
CA LEU A 53 2.46 2.91 -4.84
C LEU A 53 2.33 4.08 -5.82
N ARG A 54 1.24 4.09 -6.60
CA ARG A 54 0.90 5.21 -7.50
C ARG A 54 0.15 6.30 -6.73
N SER A 55 0.11 7.51 -7.28
CA SER A 55 -0.61 8.64 -6.68
C SER A 55 -2.08 8.30 -6.38
N PHE A 56 -2.61 8.91 -5.32
CA PHE A 56 -4.01 8.76 -4.90
C PHE A 56 -5.00 9.05 -6.03
N GLU A 57 -4.70 10.07 -6.84
CA GLU A 57 -5.50 10.57 -7.96
C GLU A 57 -5.85 9.49 -8.98
N ARG A 58 -5.01 8.47 -9.17
CA ARG A 58 -5.30 7.38 -10.12
C ARG A 58 -6.51 6.53 -9.75
N ARG A 59 -7.03 6.67 -8.54
CA ARG A 59 -8.25 6.00 -8.06
C ARG A 59 -9.48 6.90 -8.14
N ILE A 60 -9.32 8.14 -8.59
CA ILE A 60 -10.39 9.11 -8.74
C ILE A 60 -10.89 9.03 -10.19
N ASP A 61 -12.21 8.93 -10.36
CA ASP A 61 -12.83 9.10 -11.68
C ASP A 61 -12.68 10.57 -12.10
N PRO A 62 -11.93 10.90 -13.17
CA PRO A 62 -11.72 12.29 -13.57
C PRO A 62 -13.03 13.01 -13.90
N ALA A 63 -14.10 12.29 -14.28
CA ALA A 63 -15.40 12.91 -14.60
C ALA A 63 -16.02 13.69 -13.43
N ILE A 64 -15.62 13.42 -12.17
CA ILE A 64 -16.11 14.19 -11.01
C ILE A 64 -15.53 15.62 -10.96
N LEU A 65 -14.49 15.91 -11.74
CA LEU A 65 -13.79 17.19 -11.77
C LEU A 65 -14.29 18.13 -12.88
N GLY A 66 -15.20 17.67 -13.76
CA GLY A 66 -15.67 18.39 -14.95
C GLY A 66 -14.78 18.18 -16.16
#